data_AF-A0A4Y2L0Y1-F1
#
_entry.id   AF-A0A4Y2L0Y1-F1
#
_cell.length_a   1.000
_cell.length_b   1.000
_cell.length_c   1.000
_cell.angle_alpha   90.00
_cell.angle_beta   90.00
_cell.angle_gamma   90.00
#
_symmetry.space_group_name_H-M   'P 1'
#
loop_
_entity.id
_entity.type
_entity.pdbx_description
1 polymer ?
#
loop_
_entity_poly.entity_id
_entity_poly.type
_entity_poly.pdbx_seq_one_letter_code
_entity_poly.pdbx_strand_id
1 'polypeptide(L)'
;MAYSSIHHSLVCLQPAHFLKVLKLSTLQFSDSEDVDWMNEVSTFLLLVKFNFKSFYQLDAAHMLTSPGLAWQEALKMTDVKLDLFTDIGMHLFIEKGIRGGVSMISHRHSEAKHPQCPNYDASEANKYITYLEDNNLYG
;
A
#
# COMPACT_ATOMS: atom_id res chain seq x y z
N MET A 1 15.96 24.44 15.03
CA MET A 1 14.55 24.12 14.72
C MET A 1 14.28 22.74 15.29
N ALA A 2 13.28 22.64 16.16
CA ALA A 2 13.16 21.60 17.17
C ALA A 2 12.70 20.26 16.59
N TYR A 3 13.45 19.19 16.89
CA TYR A 3 12.97 17.82 16.84
C TYR A 3 12.39 17.49 18.21
N SER A 4 11.06 17.49 18.34
CA SER A 4 10.37 17.03 19.54
C SER A 4 9.80 15.63 19.29
N SER A 5 10.32 14.67 20.06
CA SER A 5 9.74 13.41 20.54
C SER A 5 8.49 12.86 19.85
N ILE A 6 8.64 11.70 19.20
CA ILE A 6 7.54 10.76 18.97
C ILE A 6 7.91 9.44 19.64
N HIS A 7 7.27 9.17 20.78
CA HIS A 7 7.25 7.87 21.43
C HIS A 7 6.43 6.91 20.58
N HIS A 8 7.03 5.83 20.05
CA HIS A 8 6.30 4.75 19.39
C HIS A 8 6.22 3.54 20.31
N SER A 9 5.02 3.29 20.83
CA SER A 9 4.60 2.07 21.50
C SER A 9 4.46 0.94 20.48
N LEU A 10 5.11 -0.19 20.76
CA LEU A 10 5.00 -1.45 20.03
C LEU A 10 3.61 -2.05 20.21
N VAL A 11 2.83 -2.19 19.13
CA VAL A 11 1.61 -3.01 19.11
C VAL A 11 1.91 -4.28 18.30
N CYS A 12 1.82 -5.40 18.98
CA CYS A 12 1.94 -6.75 18.46
C CYS A 12 0.75 -7.06 17.53
N LEU A 13 0.96 -7.17 16.22
CA LEU A 13 -0.07 -7.56 15.25
C LEU A 13 -0.29 -9.08 15.29
N GLN A 14 -1.48 -9.49 15.72
CA GLN A 14 -1.91 -10.89 15.77
C GLN A 14 -2.29 -11.43 14.36
N PRO A 15 -2.13 -12.75 14.10
CA PRO A 15 -2.25 -13.37 12.76
C PRO A 15 -3.69 -13.55 12.23
N ALA A 16 -4.69 -12.87 12.79
CA ALA A 16 -6.09 -13.17 12.50
C ALA A 16 -6.62 -12.60 11.16
N HIS A 17 -5.91 -11.67 10.52
CA HIS A 17 -6.39 -11.01 9.29
C HIS A 17 -6.23 -11.83 8.01
N PHE A 18 -5.32 -12.81 7.98
CA PHE A 18 -5.02 -13.54 6.73
C PHE A 18 -6.11 -14.56 6.34
N LEU A 19 -6.92 -15.04 7.30
CA LEU A 19 -7.99 -15.99 7.02
C LEU A 19 -9.23 -15.39 6.32
N LYS A 20 -9.41 -14.06 6.33
CA LYS A 20 -10.61 -13.43 5.73
C LYS A 20 -10.61 -13.49 4.20
N VAL A 21 -9.44 -13.48 3.56
CA VAL A 21 -9.31 -13.54 2.08
C VAL A 21 -9.77 -14.90 1.53
N LEU A 22 -9.63 -15.99 2.30
CA LEU A 22 -10.02 -17.34 1.88
C LEU A 22 -11.52 -17.62 1.99
N LYS A 23 -12.28 -16.85 2.78
CA LYS A 23 -13.75 -17.03 2.87
C LYS A 23 -14.49 -16.62 1.58
N LEU A 24 -13.86 -15.85 0.69
CA LEU A 24 -14.44 -15.44 -0.60
C LEU A 24 -14.70 -16.60 -1.58
N SER A 25 -14.09 -17.78 -1.39
CA SER A 25 -14.33 -18.95 -2.25
C SER A 25 -15.48 -19.85 -1.80
N THR A 26 -16.02 -19.65 -0.60
CA THR A 26 -17.13 -20.46 -0.06
C THR A 26 -18.23 -19.53 0.41
N LEU A 27 -19.27 -19.35 -0.43
CA LEU A 27 -20.50 -18.61 -0.15
C LEU A 27 -21.20 -19.13 1.13
N GLN A 28 -20.73 -18.73 2.30
CA GLN A 28 -21.42 -18.85 3.57
C GLN A 28 -21.56 -17.43 4.14
N PHE A 29 -22.59 -16.73 3.67
CA PHE A 29 -23.05 -15.47 4.22
C PHE A 29 -24.10 -15.79 5.29
N SER A 30 -23.75 -15.71 6.58
CA SER A 30 -24.72 -15.86 7.67
C SER A 30 -24.54 -14.90 8.84
N ASP A 31 -23.45 -14.13 8.91
CA ASP A 31 -23.11 -13.40 10.12
C ASP A 31 -23.30 -11.88 9.93
N SER A 32 -23.74 -11.17 10.96
CA SER A 32 -24.01 -9.72 10.92
C SER A 32 -22.75 -8.88 10.62
N GLU A 33 -21.57 -9.38 10.98
CA GLU A 33 -20.28 -8.76 10.65
C GLU A 33 -20.00 -8.77 9.14
N ASP A 34 -20.51 -9.77 8.39
CA ASP A 34 -20.35 -9.83 6.93
C ASP A 34 -21.25 -8.80 6.24
N VAL A 35 -22.41 -8.49 6.81
CA VAL A 35 -23.32 -7.43 6.32
C VAL A 35 -22.73 -6.06 6.56
N ASP A 36 -22.10 -5.83 7.71
CA ASP A 36 -21.38 -4.57 8.00
C ASP A 36 -20.22 -4.37 7.03
N TRP A 37 -19.42 -5.42 6.78
CA TRP A 37 -18.35 -5.36 5.79
C TRP A 37 -18.86 -5.10 4.37
N MET A 38 -19.98 -5.72 3.97
CA MET A 38 -20.63 -5.43 2.68
C MET A 38 -21.12 -3.98 2.57
N ASN A 39 -21.64 -3.41 3.66
CA ASN A 39 -22.08 -2.01 3.70
C ASN A 39 -20.90 -1.05 3.60
N GLU A 40 -19.78 -1.36 4.24
CA GLU A 40 -18.53 -0.59 4.12
C GLU A 40 -18.00 -0.63 2.69
N VAL A 41 -17.93 -1.81 2.07
CA VAL A 41 -17.50 -1.99 0.68
C VAL A 41 -18.44 -1.27 -0.29
N SER A 42 -19.75 -1.38 -0.09
CA SER A 42 -20.77 -0.69 -0.91
C SER A 42 -20.65 0.82 -0.80
N THR A 43 -20.48 1.33 0.42
CA THR A 43 -20.33 2.77 0.70
C THR A 43 -19.02 3.29 0.08
N PHE A 44 -17.93 2.55 0.20
CA PHE A 44 -16.66 2.88 -0.45
C PHE A 44 -16.79 2.93 -1.97
N LEU A 45 -17.45 1.95 -2.60
CA LEU A 45 -17.68 1.92 -4.04
C LEU A 45 -18.55 3.09 -4.51
N LEU A 46 -19.61 3.42 -3.77
CA LEU A 46 -20.46 4.57 -4.07
C LEU A 46 -19.70 5.88 -3.95
N LEU A 47 -18.87 6.01 -2.90
CA LEU A 47 -18.02 7.17 -2.69
C LEU A 47 -17.02 7.34 -3.85
N VAL A 48 -16.34 6.27 -4.27
CA VAL A 48 -15.42 6.30 -5.41
C VAL A 48 -16.16 6.72 -6.68
N LYS A 49 -17.31 6.11 -6.99
CA LYS A 49 -18.12 6.49 -8.16
C LYS A 49 -18.52 7.97 -8.14
N PHE A 50 -19.03 8.45 -7.01
CA PHE A 50 -19.50 9.83 -6.88
C PHE A 50 -18.35 10.85 -7.03
N ASN A 51 -17.22 10.62 -6.37
CA ASN A 51 -16.07 11.53 -6.41
C ASN A 51 -15.47 11.58 -7.82
N PHE A 52 -15.21 10.44 -8.44
CA PHE A 52 -14.58 10.42 -9.77
C PHE A 52 -15.46 11.06 -10.84
N LYS A 53 -16.78 10.87 -10.75
CA LYS A 53 -17.71 11.53 -11.66
C LYS A 53 -17.79 13.04 -11.42
N SER A 54 -17.74 13.48 -10.17
CA SER A 54 -17.90 14.90 -9.83
C SER A 54 -16.64 15.72 -10.12
N PHE A 55 -15.46 15.20 -9.73
CA PHE A 55 -14.20 15.93 -9.86
C PHE A 55 -13.54 15.73 -11.23
N TYR A 56 -13.54 14.50 -11.74
CA TYR A 56 -12.81 14.15 -12.95
C TYR A 56 -13.71 13.88 -14.14
N GLN A 57 -15.03 13.89 -13.96
CA GLN A 57 -16.03 13.52 -14.99
C GLN A 57 -15.74 12.14 -15.61
N LEU A 58 -15.07 11.27 -14.86
CA LEU A 58 -14.80 9.89 -15.21
C LEU A 58 -15.81 9.00 -14.50
N ASP A 59 -16.34 8.02 -15.21
CA ASP A 59 -17.25 7.05 -14.60
C ASP A 59 -16.48 5.78 -14.26
N ALA A 60 -16.27 5.57 -12.96
CA ALA A 60 -15.55 4.41 -12.42
C ALA A 60 -16.23 3.08 -12.78
N ALA A 61 -17.53 3.05 -13.09
CA ALA A 61 -18.22 1.83 -13.50
C ALA A 61 -17.76 1.31 -14.87
N HIS A 62 -17.14 2.16 -15.69
CA HIS A 62 -16.58 1.77 -16.99
C HIS A 62 -15.13 1.27 -16.91
N MET A 63 -14.52 1.28 -15.73
CA MET A 63 -13.14 0.82 -15.53
C MET A 63 -13.11 -0.55 -14.86
N LEU A 64 -12.31 -1.46 -15.42
CA LEU A 64 -12.17 -2.81 -14.91
C LEU A 64 -11.30 -2.87 -13.63
N THR A 65 -10.35 -1.95 -13.49
CA THR A 65 -9.36 -1.97 -12.40
C THR A 65 -9.09 -0.57 -11.87
N SER A 66 -8.73 -0.47 -10.59
CA SER A 66 -8.36 0.80 -9.94
C SER A 66 -7.14 1.48 -10.58
N PRO A 67 -6.05 0.78 -10.96
CA PRO A 67 -4.95 1.40 -11.68
C PRO A 67 -5.36 1.95 -13.05
N GLY A 68 -6.27 1.27 -13.77
CA GLY A 68 -6.80 1.77 -15.04
C GLY A 68 -7.59 3.07 -14.86
N LEU A 69 -8.36 3.19 -13.78
CA LEU A 69 -9.07 4.42 -13.41
C LEU A 69 -8.09 5.56 -13.08
N ALA A 70 -7.09 5.31 -12.23
CA ALA A 70 -6.08 6.30 -11.85
C ALA A 70 -5.23 6.75 -13.06
N TRP A 71 -4.90 5.83 -13.98
CA TRP A 71 -4.18 6.15 -15.20
C TRP A 71 -4.97 7.08 -16.12
N GLN A 72 -6.26 6.81 -16.32
CA GLN A 72 -7.11 7.68 -17.13
C GLN A 72 -7.32 9.06 -16.50
N GLU A 73 -7.44 9.11 -15.18
CA GLU A 73 -7.47 10.37 -14.43
C GLU A 73 -6.19 11.17 -14.66
N ALA A 74 -5.01 10.54 -14.53
CA ALA A 74 -3.72 11.19 -14.76
C ALA A 74 -3.59 11.75 -16.19
N LEU A 75 -3.99 10.98 -17.21
CA LEU A 75 -4.00 11.45 -18.60
C LEU A 75 -4.94 12.64 -18.79
N LYS A 76 -6.14 12.59 -18.19
CA LYS A 76 -7.12 13.68 -18.28
C LYS A 76 -6.66 14.94 -17.57
N MET A 77 -6.01 14.82 -16.41
CA MET A 77 -5.48 15.97 -15.67
C MET A 77 -4.30 16.64 -16.37
N THR A 78 -3.46 15.86 -17.05
CA THR A 78 -2.25 16.35 -17.73
C THR A 78 -2.49 16.75 -19.20
N ASP A 79 -3.63 16.39 -19.78
CA ASP A 79 -3.98 16.55 -21.20
C ASP A 79 -2.94 15.97 -22.18
N VAL A 80 -2.14 15.00 -21.70
CA VAL A 80 -1.13 14.31 -22.52
C VAL A 80 -1.82 13.32 -23.44
N LYS A 81 -1.51 13.42 -24.73
CA LYS A 81 -1.92 12.45 -25.76
C LYS A 81 -0.75 11.51 -26.05
N LEU A 82 -0.92 10.23 -25.70
CA LEU A 82 0.06 9.20 -25.98
C LEU A 82 -0.18 8.60 -27.36
N ASP A 83 0.88 8.49 -28.15
CA ASP A 83 0.87 7.75 -29.40
C ASP A 83 0.95 6.25 -29.14
N LEU A 84 0.34 5.47 -30.03
CA LEU A 84 0.41 4.01 -29.97
C LEU A 84 1.81 3.54 -30.42
N PHE A 85 2.44 2.66 -29.65
CA PHE A 85 3.68 2.02 -30.06
C PHE A 85 3.43 1.10 -31.26
N THR A 86 4.04 1.44 -32.39
CA THR A 86 4.01 0.65 -33.63
C THR A 86 5.28 -0.16 -33.85
N ASP A 87 6.38 0.24 -33.21
CA ASP A 87 7.67 -0.47 -33.27
C ASP A 87 7.91 -1.32 -32.01
N ILE A 88 8.33 -2.58 -32.24
CA ILE A 88 8.67 -3.53 -31.17
C ILE A 88 9.94 -3.12 -30.43
N GLY A 89 10.87 -2.43 -31.10
CA GLY A 89 12.11 -1.93 -30.48
C GLY A 89 11.81 -0.93 -29.36
N MET A 90 10.91 0.01 -29.61
CA MET A 90 10.42 0.97 -28.59
C MET A 90 9.79 0.27 -27.39
N HIS A 91 8.94 -0.74 -27.64
CA HIS A 91 8.29 -1.50 -26.57
C HIS A 91 9.32 -2.24 -25.71
N LEU A 92 10.23 -2.98 -26.34
CA LEU A 92 11.28 -3.73 -25.64
C LEU A 92 12.24 -2.81 -24.88
N PHE A 93 12.49 -1.59 -25.37
CA PHE A 93 13.31 -0.61 -24.67
C PHE A 93 12.68 -0.20 -23.34
N ILE A 94 11.38 0.10 -23.33
CA ILE A 94 10.64 0.45 -22.11
C ILE A 94 10.58 -0.73 -21.16
N GLU A 95 10.19 -1.92 -21.65
CA GLU A 95 10.12 -3.12 -20.82
C GLU A 95 11.45 -3.46 -20.14
N LYS A 96 12.57 -3.34 -20.87
CA LYS A 96 13.91 -3.55 -20.32
C LYS A 96 14.30 -2.50 -19.28
N GLY A 97 13.69 -1.33 -19.30
CA GLY A 97 13.90 -0.24 -18.35
C GLY A 97 13.11 -0.37 -17.05
N ILE A 98 11.99 -1.11 -17.05
CA ILE A 98 11.12 -1.23 -15.87
C ILE A 98 11.84 -2.02 -14.76
N ARG A 99 11.86 -1.45 -13.55
CA ARG A 99 12.37 -2.07 -12.32
C ARG A 99 11.36 -1.87 -11.20
N GLY A 100 11.29 -2.84 -10.29
CA GLY A 100 10.46 -2.75 -9.09
C GLY A 100 11.14 -1.96 -7.96
N GLY A 101 10.54 -2.03 -6.77
CA GLY A 101 11.12 -1.44 -5.56
C GLY A 101 12.45 -2.09 -5.18
N VAL A 102 13.33 -1.31 -4.54
CA VAL A 102 14.60 -1.81 -4.03
C VAL A 102 14.37 -2.54 -2.72
N SER A 103 14.82 -3.80 -2.64
CA SER A 103 14.85 -4.58 -1.41
C SER A 103 16.28 -5.04 -1.15
N MET A 104 16.85 -4.60 -0.03
CA MET A 104 18.24 -4.89 0.33
C MET A 104 18.34 -5.25 1.82
N ILE A 105 19.09 -6.30 2.11
CA ILE A 105 19.50 -6.66 3.48
C ILE A 105 21.00 -6.42 3.57
N SER A 106 21.42 -5.34 4.25
CA SER A 106 22.83 -5.01 4.44
C SER A 106 23.48 -5.82 5.57
N HIS A 107 22.71 -6.24 6.58
CA HIS A 107 23.12 -7.11 7.67
C HIS A 107 22.02 -8.14 7.95
N ARG A 108 22.39 -9.43 7.95
CA ARG A 108 21.42 -10.54 8.12
C ARG A 108 20.82 -10.59 9.52
N HIS A 109 21.58 -10.19 10.53
CA HIS A 109 21.15 -10.24 11.93
C HIS A 109 21.60 -8.98 12.67
N SER A 110 20.67 -8.39 13.41
CA SER A 110 20.94 -7.30 14.32
C SER A 110 19.96 -7.41 15.48
N GLU A 111 20.50 -7.45 16.70
CA GLU A 111 19.73 -7.45 17.94
C GLU A 111 19.85 -6.08 18.61
N ALA A 112 18.75 -5.60 19.20
CA ALA A 112 18.73 -4.38 20.00
C ALA A 112 19.23 -4.68 21.43
N LYS A 113 20.03 -3.78 22.00
CA LYS A 113 20.56 -3.87 23.36
C LYS A 113 20.09 -2.64 24.13
N HIS A 114 19.01 -2.77 24.89
CA HIS A 114 18.39 -1.68 25.64
C HIS A 114 17.75 -2.25 26.93
N PRO A 115 17.68 -1.50 28.05
CA PRO A 115 17.12 -2.00 29.32
C PRO A 115 15.70 -2.58 29.29
N GLN A 116 14.91 -2.26 28.25
CA GLN A 116 13.56 -2.83 28.07
C GLN A 116 13.58 -4.20 27.37
N CYS A 117 14.74 -4.69 26.92
CA CYS A 117 14.89 -5.97 26.26
C CYS A 117 15.18 -7.10 27.27
N PRO A 118 14.68 -8.34 27.05
CA PRO A 118 14.81 -9.44 28.02
C PRO A 118 16.26 -9.86 28.36
N ASN A 119 17.19 -9.72 27.40
CA ASN A 119 18.59 -10.17 27.54
C ASN A 119 19.57 -8.99 27.72
N TYR A 120 19.15 -7.94 28.42
CA TYR A 120 19.98 -6.74 28.59
C TYR A 120 21.16 -6.99 29.54
N ASP A 121 22.38 -6.70 29.06
CA ASP A 121 23.58 -6.62 29.88
C ASP A 121 24.01 -5.15 30.02
N ALA A 122 24.07 -4.66 31.25
CA ALA A 122 24.51 -3.30 31.56
C ALA A 122 26.01 -3.07 31.34
N SER A 123 26.80 -4.14 31.13
CA SER A 123 28.22 -4.06 30.82
C SER A 123 28.50 -3.67 29.36
N GLU A 124 27.52 -3.85 28.47
CA GLU A 124 27.63 -3.58 27.05
C GLU A 124 27.05 -2.22 26.64
N ALA A 125 27.49 -1.69 25.51
CA ALA A 125 26.94 -0.46 24.96
C ALA A 125 25.51 -0.65 24.42
N ASN A 126 24.64 0.33 24.69
CA ASN A 126 23.27 0.33 24.16
C ASN A 126 23.25 0.35 22.63
N LYS A 127 22.35 -0.44 22.03
CA LYS A 127 22.16 -0.56 20.59
C LYS A 127 20.67 -0.46 20.24
N TYR A 128 20.35 0.41 19.30
CA TYR A 128 18.99 0.65 18.83
C TYR A 128 18.82 0.18 17.38
N ILE A 129 17.62 -0.28 17.05
CA ILE A 129 17.21 -0.61 15.69
C ILE A 129 16.13 0.39 15.30
N THR A 130 16.27 1.01 14.13
CA THR A 130 15.33 2.00 13.62
C THR A 130 14.61 1.44 12.41
N TYR A 131 13.29 1.60 12.39
CA TYR A 131 12.44 1.31 11.24
C TYR A 131 11.85 2.63 10.75
N LEU A 132 12.08 2.95 9.48
CA LEU A 132 11.59 4.17 8.84
C LEU A 132 10.78 3.77 7.62
N GLU A 133 9.64 4.43 7.45
CA GLU A 133 8.83 4.33 6.24
C GLU A 133 8.58 5.73 5.69
N ASP A 134 8.73 5.86 4.37
CA ASP A 134 8.40 7.09 3.68
C ASP A 134 6.89 7.14 3.42
N ASN A 135 6.27 8.23 3.86
CA ASN A 135 4.87 8.49 3.53
C ASN A 135 4.77 8.87 2.06
N ASN A 136 4.02 8.09 1.29
CA ASN A 136 3.78 8.33 -0.14
C ASN A 136 5.04 8.24 -1.02
N LEU A 137 5.83 7.17 -0.89
CA LEU A 137 7.10 7.00 -1.63
C LEU A 137 6.98 7.13 -3.17
N TYR A 138 5.85 6.70 -3.75
CA TYR A 138 5.64 6.71 -5.21
C TYR A 138 4.57 7.67 -5.70
N GLY A 139 3.70 8.15 -4.81
CA GLY A 139 2.49 8.87 -5.19
C GLY A 139 2.63 10.38 -5.10
#